data_AF-A0A1V5VMB2-F1
#
_entry.id   AF-A0A1V5VMB2-F1
#
_cell.length_a   1.000
_cell.length_b   1.000
_cell.length_c   1.000
_cell.angle_alpha   90.00
_cell.angle_beta   90.00
_cell.angle_gamma   90.00
#
_symmetry.space_group_name_H-M   'P 1'
#
loop_
_entity.id
_entity.type
_entity.pdbx_description
1 polymer ?
#
loop_
_entity_poly.entity_id
_entity_poly.type
_entity_poly.pdbx_seq_one_letter_code
_entity_poly.pdbx_strand_id
1 'polypeptide(L)'
;MDIKELQQLIIDHQSDIAFVIGQGVHNYPYLTKNLSWNELLKQLWQELNFQNADRLRKVTNMYDFIHNPDLINDKKTNINKEIARLMKKREPKLVHQYIVSRIKKLNAPILTTIFDETLSKTFNYKRFILDQKSFNAYYPWTVYHAESPLSDPLQGFGIWYINGMIHYPSSLIYSKQQCYKLTNRFLSLIDSLDQEDCFNKPNNIVLNSWINILFNKSLFVFGMGNEIQDDFLSFILYARASYYKCFPEKKHKSWYVCHALSPIAEENTVRSFKKKDFEIIELNSTKDVYENLWLDLKL
;
A
#
# COMPACT_ATOMS: atom_id res chain seq x y z
N MET A 1 -3.13 -7.65 -23.45
CA MET A 1 -3.87 -8.71 -22.74
C MET A 1 -5.29 -8.21 -22.55
N ASP A 2 -6.28 -9.00 -22.92
CA ASP A 2 -7.68 -8.62 -22.66
C ASP A 2 -8.10 -8.97 -21.21
N ILE A 3 -9.30 -8.56 -20.82
CA ILE A 3 -9.80 -8.76 -19.45
C ILE A 3 -9.96 -10.24 -19.11
N LYS A 4 -10.36 -11.08 -20.07
CA LYS A 4 -10.59 -12.51 -19.83
C LYS A 4 -9.27 -13.25 -19.64
N GLU A 5 -8.26 -12.92 -20.45
CA GLU A 5 -6.90 -13.42 -20.29
C GLU A 5 -6.33 -13.04 -18.92
N LEU A 6 -6.53 -11.79 -18.48
CA LEU A 6 -6.07 -11.33 -17.17
C LEU A 6 -6.81 -12.03 -16.02
N GLN A 7 -8.11 -12.25 -16.16
CA GLN A 7 -8.89 -13.02 -15.19
C GLN A 7 -8.39 -14.47 -15.08
N GLN A 8 -8.11 -15.11 -16.22
CA GLN A 8 -7.55 -16.46 -16.24
C GLN A 8 -6.18 -16.51 -15.57
N LEU A 9 -5.31 -15.52 -15.82
CA LEU A 9 -4.02 -15.38 -15.15
C LEU A 9 -4.18 -15.32 -13.62
N ILE A 10 -5.13 -14.53 -13.12
CA ILE A 10 -5.41 -14.46 -11.68
C ILE A 10 -5.83 -15.83 -11.12
N ILE A 11 -6.70 -16.56 -11.83
CA ILE A 11 -7.19 -17.88 -11.43
C ILE A 11 -6.07 -18.91 -11.43
N ASP A 12 -5.24 -18.93 -12.48
CA ASP A 12 -4.12 -19.86 -12.63
C ASP A 12 -3.08 -19.69 -11.51
N HIS A 13 -3.00 -18.49 -10.93
CA HIS A 13 -2.09 -18.15 -9.84
C HIS A 13 -2.76 -18.06 -8.45
N GLN A 14 -4.03 -18.45 -8.29
CA GLN A 14 -4.79 -18.21 -7.06
C GLN A 14 -4.16 -18.75 -5.77
N SER A 15 -3.39 -19.85 -5.84
CA SER A 15 -2.72 -20.45 -4.67
C SER A 15 -1.46 -19.69 -4.22
N ASP A 16 -0.89 -18.86 -5.09
CA ASP A 16 0.39 -18.17 -4.88
C ASP A 16 0.28 -16.64 -4.99
N ILE A 17 -0.90 -16.09 -5.29
CA ILE A 17 -1.06 -14.65 -5.56
C ILE A 17 -1.31 -13.83 -4.29
N ALA A 18 -0.76 -12.63 -4.25
CA ALA A 18 -1.07 -11.56 -3.32
C ALA A 18 -1.34 -10.27 -4.10
N PHE A 19 -2.30 -9.47 -3.63
CA PHE A 19 -2.69 -8.23 -4.30
C PHE A 19 -2.09 -7.03 -3.60
N VAL A 20 -1.44 -6.13 -4.33
CA VAL A 20 -0.95 -4.85 -3.79
C VAL A 20 -1.81 -3.72 -4.34
N ILE A 21 -2.55 -3.06 -3.46
CA ILE A 21 -3.55 -2.03 -3.82
C ILE A 21 -3.09 -0.67 -3.32
N GLY A 22 -2.95 0.28 -4.24
CA GLY A 22 -2.52 1.63 -3.94
C GLY A 22 -3.65 2.64 -3.84
N GLN A 23 -3.29 3.87 -3.46
CA GLN A 23 -4.22 4.98 -3.25
C GLN A 23 -5.07 5.30 -4.49
N GLY A 24 -4.63 4.93 -5.69
CA GLY A 24 -5.35 5.15 -6.95
C GLY A 24 -6.77 4.60 -6.99
N VAL A 25 -7.06 3.54 -6.22
CA VAL A 25 -8.43 2.99 -6.10
C VAL A 25 -9.43 4.01 -5.54
N HIS A 26 -8.97 4.97 -4.73
CA HIS A 26 -9.82 6.03 -4.20
C HIS A 26 -10.17 7.09 -5.22
N ASN A 27 -9.35 7.28 -6.25
CA ASN A 27 -9.59 8.29 -7.27
C ASN A 27 -10.68 7.83 -8.25
N TYR A 28 -10.83 6.52 -8.43
CA TYR A 28 -11.74 5.95 -9.41
C TYR A 28 -13.23 6.32 -9.19
N PRO A 29 -13.82 6.25 -7.98
CA PRO A 29 -15.22 6.65 -7.76
C PRO A 29 -15.49 8.14 -7.96
N TYR A 30 -14.45 8.98 -8.00
CA TYR A 30 -14.57 10.43 -8.00
C TYR A 30 -13.85 11.05 -9.19
N LEU A 31 -14.02 10.50 -10.40
CA LEU A 31 -13.41 10.96 -11.68
C LEU A 31 -13.48 12.49 -11.92
N THR A 32 -14.25 13.26 -11.14
CA THR A 32 -14.39 14.72 -11.19
C THR A 32 -14.04 15.48 -9.89
N LYS A 33 -13.74 14.80 -8.78
CA LYS A 33 -13.29 15.41 -7.52
C LYS A 33 -12.09 14.63 -7.00
N ASN A 34 -10.90 15.19 -7.22
CA ASN A 34 -9.67 14.80 -6.51
C ASN A 34 -9.90 14.93 -5.00
N LEU A 35 -10.53 13.95 -4.34
CA LEU A 35 -10.45 13.77 -2.87
C LEU A 35 -9.09 13.13 -2.54
N SER A 36 -8.06 13.70 -3.16
CA SER A 36 -6.68 13.26 -3.12
C SER A 36 -6.00 13.76 -1.86
N TRP A 37 -4.75 13.36 -1.69
CA TRP A 37 -3.83 13.90 -0.69
C TRP A 37 -3.89 15.43 -0.53
N ASN A 38 -4.15 16.15 -1.62
CA ASN A 38 -4.27 17.61 -1.61
C ASN A 38 -5.51 18.11 -0.85
N GLU A 39 -6.63 17.39 -0.88
CA GLU A 39 -7.82 17.76 -0.10
C GLU A 39 -7.64 17.50 1.38
N LEU A 40 -6.92 16.44 1.74
CA LEU A 40 -6.52 16.21 3.13
C LEU A 40 -5.68 17.38 3.64
N LEU A 41 -4.67 17.81 2.86
CA LEU A 41 -3.83 18.95 3.22
C LEU A 41 -4.63 20.25 3.36
N LYS A 42 -5.57 20.52 2.45
CA LYS A 42 -6.47 21.67 2.55
C LYS A 42 -7.34 21.62 3.79
N GLN A 43 -7.92 20.47 4.12
CA GLN A 43 -8.74 20.31 5.33
C GLN A 43 -7.93 20.53 6.61
N LEU A 44 -6.74 19.92 6.69
CA LEU A 44 -5.83 20.12 7.83
C LEU A 44 -5.44 21.59 7.98
N TRP A 45 -5.15 22.28 6.87
CA TRP A 45 -4.82 23.70 6.90
C TRP A 45 -5.97 24.56 7.44
N GLN A 46 -7.20 24.27 7.00
CA GLN A 46 -8.39 24.98 7.45
C GLN A 46 -8.70 24.74 8.93
N GLU A 47 -8.66 23.48 9.39
CA GLU A 47 -8.99 23.12 10.77
C GLU A 47 -7.95 23.63 11.79
N LEU A 48 -6.68 23.73 11.39
CA LEU A 48 -5.63 24.29 12.25
C LEU A 48 -5.61 25.83 12.28
N ASN A 49 -6.57 26.47 11.60
CA ASN A 49 -6.82 27.92 11.63
C ASN A 49 -5.58 28.77 11.32
N PHE A 50 -4.74 28.32 10.38
CA PHE A 50 -3.59 29.10 9.92
C PHE A 50 -4.09 30.35 9.17
N GLN A 51 -3.98 31.52 9.81
CA GLN A 51 -4.64 32.77 9.38
C GLN A 51 -4.14 33.38 8.07
N ASN A 52 -3.10 32.83 7.45
CA ASN A 52 -2.52 33.39 6.21
C ASN A 52 -2.87 32.55 4.97
N ALA A 53 -3.92 32.96 4.26
CA ALA A 53 -4.35 32.34 3.00
C ALA A 53 -3.26 32.35 1.91
N ASP A 54 -2.36 33.34 1.91
CA ASP A 54 -1.21 33.40 0.98
C ASP A 54 -0.14 32.32 1.24
N ARG A 55 -0.08 31.76 2.46
CA ARG A 55 0.82 30.65 2.78
C ARG A 55 0.28 29.30 2.32
N LEU A 56 -1.05 29.11 2.25
CA LEU A 56 -1.66 27.91 1.67
C LEU A 56 -1.23 27.72 0.21
N ARG A 57 -1.10 28.80 -0.56
CA ARG A 57 -0.63 28.76 -1.95
C ARG A 57 0.81 28.23 -2.10
N LYS A 58 1.60 28.25 -1.02
CA LYS A 58 2.98 27.73 -0.99
C LYS A 58 3.08 26.30 -0.45
N VAL A 59 2.02 25.77 0.17
CA VAL A 59 1.98 24.36 0.56
C VAL A 59 1.61 23.54 -0.66
N THR A 60 2.62 23.06 -1.36
CA THR A 60 2.43 22.23 -2.55
C THR A 60 2.37 20.75 -2.24
N ASN A 61 2.86 20.36 -1.06
CA ASN A 61 2.97 18.97 -0.62
C ASN A 61 3.01 18.88 0.92
N MET A 62 3.01 17.65 1.44
CA MET A 62 3.00 17.35 2.87
C MET A 62 4.30 17.73 3.59
N TYR A 63 5.43 17.75 2.91
CA TYR A 63 6.69 18.21 3.50
C TYR A 63 6.58 19.71 3.82
N ASP A 64 6.11 20.53 2.87
CA ASP A 64 5.87 21.97 3.09
C ASP A 64 4.89 22.21 4.25
N PHE A 65 3.90 21.33 4.41
CA PHE A 65 2.92 21.40 5.49
C PHE A 65 3.52 21.09 6.87
N ILE A 66 4.22 19.96 7.02
CA ILE A 66 4.81 19.55 8.31
C ILE A 66 5.91 20.50 8.74
N HIS A 67 6.69 21.01 7.78
CA HIS A 67 7.78 21.94 8.06
C HIS A 67 7.32 23.40 8.17
N ASN A 68 6.01 23.65 8.20
CA ASN A 68 5.48 24.98 8.41
C ASN A 68 5.84 25.49 9.82
N PRO A 69 6.47 26.68 9.94
CA PRO A 69 6.82 27.25 11.24
C PRO A 69 5.65 27.38 12.22
N ASP A 70 4.45 27.67 11.73
CA ASP A 70 3.25 27.82 12.55
C ASP A 70 2.85 26.48 13.19
N LEU A 71 3.03 25.36 12.46
CA LEU A 71 2.84 24.00 12.99
C LEU A 71 3.98 23.58 13.93
N ILE A 72 5.22 23.89 13.58
CA ILE A 72 6.41 23.55 14.40
C ILE A 72 6.36 24.26 15.77
N ASN A 73 5.89 25.50 15.78
CA ASN A 73 5.79 26.30 17.01
C ASN A 73 4.59 25.88 17.87
N ASP A 74 3.58 25.22 17.30
CA ASP A 74 2.48 24.64 18.04
C ASP A 74 2.86 23.26 18.62
N LYS A 75 3.41 23.30 19.84
CA LYS A 75 3.79 22.09 20.59
C LYS A 75 2.59 21.19 20.99
N LYS A 76 1.34 21.61 20.81
CA LYS A 76 0.16 20.85 21.21
C LYS A 76 -0.39 19.98 20.08
N THR A 77 -0.21 20.38 18.83
CA THR A 77 -0.80 19.69 17.68
C THR A 77 0.01 18.45 17.30
N ASN A 78 -0.64 17.28 17.39
CA ASN A 78 -0.08 16.04 16.85
C ASN A 78 -0.66 15.79 15.46
N ILE A 79 0.10 16.18 14.43
CA ILE A 79 -0.34 16.10 13.04
C ILE A 79 -0.77 14.69 12.61
N ASN A 80 -0.10 13.64 13.09
CA ASN A 80 -0.46 12.27 12.76
C ASN A 80 -1.87 11.93 13.27
N LYS A 81 -2.22 12.39 14.48
CA LYS A 81 -3.57 12.18 15.04
C LYS A 81 -4.63 12.92 14.25
N GLU A 82 -4.33 14.12 13.76
CA GLU A 82 -5.27 14.87 12.91
C GLU A 82 -5.47 14.23 11.55
N ILE A 83 -4.40 13.77 10.90
CA ILE A 83 -4.48 12.97 9.67
C ILE A 83 -5.35 11.73 9.90
N ALA A 84 -5.07 10.98 10.96
CA ALA A 84 -5.83 9.78 11.31
C ALA A 84 -7.31 10.09 11.56
N ARG A 85 -7.62 11.18 12.28
CA ARG A 85 -9.01 11.61 12.55
C ARG A 85 -9.76 11.93 11.26
N LEU A 86 -9.15 12.66 10.33
CA LEU A 86 -9.77 13.00 9.05
C LEU A 86 -10.00 11.76 8.19
N MET A 87 -8.99 10.91 8.07
CA MET A 87 -9.07 9.68 7.29
C MET A 87 -10.07 8.67 7.86
N LYS A 88 -10.27 8.63 9.19
CA LYS A 88 -11.24 7.73 9.84
C LYS A 88 -12.68 7.90 9.33
N LYS A 89 -13.03 9.10 8.85
CA LYS A 89 -14.36 9.42 8.31
C LYS A 89 -14.62 8.83 6.92
N ARG A 90 -13.60 8.28 6.25
CA ARG A 90 -13.77 7.71 4.91
C ARG A 90 -14.53 6.39 4.99
N GLU A 91 -15.46 6.23 4.05
CA GLU A 91 -16.32 5.06 3.94
C GLU A 91 -16.08 4.35 2.60
N PRO A 92 -16.17 3.01 2.58
CA PRO A 92 -16.01 2.24 1.36
C PRO A 92 -17.05 2.64 0.31
N LYS A 93 -16.66 2.49 -0.95
CA LYS A 93 -17.50 2.62 -2.14
C LYS A 93 -17.64 1.28 -2.84
N LEU A 94 -18.57 1.18 -3.79
CA LEU A 94 -18.84 -0.04 -4.56
C LEU A 94 -17.57 -0.67 -5.15
N VAL A 95 -16.68 0.14 -5.72
CA VAL A 95 -15.39 -0.34 -6.26
C VAL A 95 -14.57 -1.13 -5.22
N HIS A 96 -14.49 -0.63 -3.98
CA HIS A 96 -13.75 -1.28 -2.91
C HIS A 96 -14.42 -2.61 -2.55
N GLN A 97 -15.76 -2.63 -2.51
CA GLN A 97 -16.51 -3.85 -2.21
C GLN A 97 -16.31 -4.91 -3.29
N TYR A 98 -16.36 -4.54 -4.58
CA TYR A 98 -16.13 -5.48 -5.68
C TYR A 98 -14.73 -6.10 -5.60
N ILE A 99 -13.69 -5.27 -5.52
CA ILE A 99 -12.30 -5.71 -5.42
C ILE A 99 -12.09 -6.62 -4.21
N VAL A 100 -12.47 -6.15 -3.02
CA VAL A 100 -12.22 -6.88 -1.77
C VAL A 100 -13.03 -8.19 -1.73
N SER A 101 -14.26 -8.19 -2.24
CA SER A 101 -15.08 -9.42 -2.27
C SER A 101 -14.49 -10.50 -3.17
N ARG A 102 -13.90 -10.12 -4.31
CA ARG A 102 -13.28 -11.06 -5.25
C ARG A 102 -11.97 -11.60 -4.72
N ILE A 103 -11.12 -10.74 -4.17
CA ILE A 103 -9.86 -11.17 -3.55
C ILE A 103 -10.11 -12.06 -2.33
N LYS A 104 -11.15 -11.77 -1.53
CA LYS A 104 -11.59 -12.67 -0.44
C LYS A 104 -11.97 -14.05 -0.96
N LYS A 105 -12.76 -14.12 -2.03
CA LYS A 105 -13.17 -15.41 -2.62
C LYS A 105 -12.00 -16.22 -3.17
N LEU A 106 -10.95 -15.55 -3.66
CA LEU A 106 -9.67 -16.18 -4.02
C LEU A 106 -8.86 -16.63 -2.79
N ASN A 107 -9.27 -16.25 -1.59
CA ASN A 107 -8.57 -16.50 -0.34
C ASN A 107 -7.11 -15.99 -0.34
N ALA A 108 -6.87 -14.86 -1.02
CA ALA A 108 -5.55 -14.26 -1.21
C ALA A 108 -5.36 -13.02 -0.32
N PRO A 109 -4.13 -12.74 0.14
CA PRO A 109 -3.86 -11.54 0.94
C PRO A 109 -3.89 -10.26 0.10
N ILE A 110 -4.28 -9.15 0.75
CA ILE A 110 -4.18 -7.79 0.24
C ILE A 110 -3.09 -7.06 1.03
N LEU A 111 -2.12 -6.50 0.33
CA LEU A 111 -1.18 -5.51 0.85
C LEU A 111 -1.62 -4.13 0.36
N THR A 112 -1.62 -3.11 1.21
CA THR A 112 -2.02 -1.78 0.78
C THR A 112 -1.08 -0.67 1.26
N THR A 113 -0.91 0.34 0.41
CA THR A 113 -0.26 1.62 0.74
C THR A 113 -1.26 2.66 1.28
N ILE A 114 -2.55 2.32 1.29
CA ILE A 114 -3.65 3.14 1.84
C ILE A 114 -3.60 3.09 3.36
N PHE A 115 -3.62 4.26 4.00
CA PHE A 115 -3.59 4.35 5.47
C PHE A 115 -4.94 4.11 6.15
N ASP A 116 -6.02 4.47 5.45
CA ASP A 116 -7.37 4.45 6.00
C ASP A 116 -7.96 3.03 6.05
N GLU A 117 -9.14 2.93 6.66
CA GLU A 117 -9.81 1.63 6.89
C GLU A 117 -10.88 1.34 5.83
N THR A 118 -10.89 2.02 4.68
CA THR A 118 -11.92 1.81 3.65
C THR A 118 -11.98 0.37 3.16
N LEU A 119 -10.84 -0.26 2.87
CA LEU A 119 -10.80 -1.67 2.44
C LEU A 119 -11.31 -2.60 3.55
N SER A 120 -10.93 -2.37 4.81
CA SER A 120 -11.36 -3.23 5.93
C SER A 120 -12.83 -3.03 6.33
N LYS A 121 -13.37 -1.82 6.15
CA LYS A 121 -14.78 -1.48 6.40
C LYS A 121 -15.74 -2.11 5.39
N THR A 122 -15.29 -2.54 4.20
CA THR A 122 -16.17 -3.11 3.16
C THR A 122 -17.10 -4.22 3.67
N PHE A 123 -16.59 -5.07 4.57
CA PHE A 123 -17.33 -6.18 5.19
C PHE A 123 -17.13 -6.22 6.72
N ASN A 124 -16.80 -5.07 7.34
CA ASN A 124 -16.54 -4.94 8.78
C ASN A 124 -15.50 -5.94 9.32
N TYR A 125 -14.39 -6.11 8.60
CA TYR A 125 -13.32 -7.00 9.04
C TYR A 125 -12.75 -6.55 10.38
N LYS A 126 -12.41 -7.54 11.22
CA LYS A 126 -11.82 -7.31 12.53
C LYS A 126 -10.32 -7.22 12.40
N ARG A 127 -9.73 -6.41 13.26
CA ARG A 127 -8.29 -6.25 13.32
C ARG A 127 -7.68 -7.32 14.21
N PHE A 128 -6.58 -7.92 13.74
CA PHE A 128 -5.82 -8.92 14.46
C PHE A 128 -4.33 -8.56 14.45
N ILE A 129 -3.58 -9.16 15.37
CA ILE A 129 -2.12 -9.05 15.46
C ILE A 129 -1.58 -10.48 15.44
N LEU A 130 -0.82 -10.82 14.41
CA LEU A 130 -0.33 -12.19 14.24
C LEU A 130 0.73 -12.56 15.28
N ASP A 131 1.67 -11.65 15.50
CA ASP A 131 2.70 -11.77 16.55
C ASP A 131 2.55 -10.62 17.55
N GLN A 132 1.99 -10.94 18.71
CA GLN A 132 1.82 -9.98 19.80
C GLN A 132 3.13 -9.68 20.53
N LYS A 133 4.09 -10.61 20.54
CA LYS A 133 5.35 -10.43 21.29
C LYS A 133 6.25 -9.41 20.60
N SER A 134 6.23 -9.42 19.27
CA SER A 134 7.04 -8.51 18.46
C SER A 134 6.30 -7.25 18.01
N PHE A 135 5.06 -7.06 18.45
CA PHE A 135 4.21 -5.95 18.03
C PHE A 135 4.80 -4.59 18.46
N ASN A 136 4.73 -3.63 17.54
CA ASN A 136 5.13 -2.25 17.77
C ASN A 136 4.17 -1.30 17.05
N ALA A 137 3.59 -0.34 17.77
CA ALA A 137 2.65 0.63 17.18
C ALA A 137 3.30 1.61 16.17
N TYR A 138 4.62 1.79 16.19
CA TYR A 138 5.36 2.53 15.16
C TYR A 138 5.55 1.71 13.88
N TYR A 139 5.61 0.38 14.00
CA TYR A 139 5.82 -0.56 12.90
C TYR A 139 4.83 -1.73 13.02
N PRO A 140 3.52 -1.50 12.80
CA PRO A 140 2.46 -2.48 13.02
C PRO A 140 2.42 -3.54 11.91
N TRP A 141 3.58 -4.07 11.52
CA TRP A 141 3.74 -4.93 10.34
C TRP A 141 3.05 -6.29 10.47
N THR A 142 2.84 -6.74 11.71
CA THR A 142 2.13 -8.00 12.04
C THR A 142 0.62 -7.79 12.20
N VAL A 143 0.14 -6.56 11.98
CA VAL A 143 -1.28 -6.19 12.12
C VAL A 143 -1.98 -6.25 10.77
N TYR A 144 -3.17 -6.84 10.77
CA TYR A 144 -4.02 -6.98 9.59
C TYR A 144 -5.49 -6.93 9.96
N HIS A 145 -6.35 -6.81 8.95
CA HIS A 145 -7.79 -7.02 9.08
C HIS A 145 -8.23 -8.29 8.36
N ALA A 146 -9.07 -9.09 9.01
CA ALA A 146 -9.66 -10.30 8.45
C ALA A 146 -11.01 -10.62 9.10
N GLU A 147 -11.67 -11.69 8.68
CA GLU A 147 -12.90 -12.19 9.33
C GLU A 147 -12.57 -12.97 10.61
N SER A 148 -11.50 -13.77 10.55
CA SER A 148 -10.97 -14.56 11.65
C SER A 148 -9.44 -14.41 11.74
N PRO A 149 -8.84 -14.72 12.90
CA PRO A 149 -7.39 -14.76 13.03
C PRO A 149 -6.77 -15.77 12.06
N LEU A 150 -5.67 -15.38 11.43
CA LEU A 150 -4.76 -16.22 10.67
C LEU A 150 -3.69 -16.81 11.59
N SER A 151 -3.13 -17.95 11.21
CA SER A 151 -1.95 -18.55 11.85
C SER A 151 -0.64 -18.31 11.08
N ASP A 152 -0.75 -17.97 9.80
CA ASP A 152 0.35 -17.78 8.86
C ASP A 152 -0.05 -16.65 7.88
N PRO A 153 0.78 -15.61 7.65
CA PRO A 153 0.39 -14.53 6.75
C PRO A 153 0.32 -14.97 5.28
N LEU A 154 0.93 -16.09 4.90
CA LEU A 154 0.89 -16.64 3.54
C LEU A 154 -0.38 -17.44 3.24
N GLN A 155 -1.19 -17.73 4.27
CA GLN A 155 -2.35 -18.59 4.18
C GLN A 155 -3.62 -17.79 4.49
N GLY A 156 -4.40 -17.54 3.44
CA GLY A 156 -5.74 -16.98 3.54
C GLY A 156 -5.84 -15.48 3.32
N PHE A 157 -7.08 -15.01 3.39
CA PHE A 157 -7.41 -13.60 3.19
C PHE A 157 -7.10 -12.75 4.44
N GLY A 158 -6.27 -11.72 4.24
CA GLY A 158 -6.03 -10.66 5.22
C GLY A 158 -5.63 -9.36 4.52
N ILE A 159 -6.00 -8.21 5.10
CA ILE A 159 -5.66 -6.88 4.61
C ILE A 159 -4.54 -6.30 5.48
N TRP A 160 -3.39 -6.08 4.88
CA TRP A 160 -2.15 -5.65 5.55
C TRP A 160 -1.68 -4.28 5.06
N TYR A 161 -1.00 -3.54 5.94
CA TYR A 161 -0.73 -2.11 5.74
C TYR A 161 0.78 -1.84 5.66
N ILE A 162 1.28 -1.62 4.45
CA ILE A 162 2.70 -1.34 4.20
C ILE A 162 3.08 0.02 4.78
N ASN A 163 2.23 1.03 4.55
CA ASN A 163 2.48 2.41 4.96
C ASN A 163 1.90 2.77 6.34
N GLY A 164 1.64 1.77 7.17
CA GLY A 164 0.99 1.96 8.46
C GLY A 164 -0.51 2.21 8.32
N MET A 165 -1.17 2.40 9.46
CA MET A 165 -2.63 2.47 9.53
C MET A 165 -3.09 3.55 10.50
N ILE A 166 -4.22 4.19 10.20
CA ILE A 166 -4.78 5.30 11.00
C ILE A 166 -5.05 4.93 12.47
N HIS A 167 -5.25 3.65 12.78
CA HIS A 167 -5.38 3.21 14.16
C HIS A 167 -4.10 3.45 14.98
N TYR A 168 -2.94 3.39 14.34
CA TYR A 168 -1.66 3.72 14.94
C TYR A 168 -1.08 4.95 14.25
N PRO A 169 -1.50 6.17 14.63
CA PRO A 169 -1.08 7.40 13.95
C PRO A 169 0.45 7.55 13.82
N SER A 170 1.21 7.05 14.80
CA SER A 170 2.67 7.08 14.79
C SER A 170 3.31 6.23 13.67
N SER A 171 2.55 5.31 13.05
CA SER A 171 3.01 4.43 11.97
C SER A 171 2.86 5.02 10.56
N LEU A 172 2.12 6.12 10.41
CA LEU A 172 1.78 6.68 9.10
C LEU A 172 3.04 7.18 8.37
N ILE A 173 3.24 6.76 7.13
CA ILE A 173 4.40 7.11 6.30
C ILE A 173 3.99 8.00 5.12
N TYR A 174 4.16 9.30 5.29
CA TYR A 174 3.75 10.31 4.29
C TYR A 174 4.82 11.38 4.02
N SER A 175 6.02 11.15 4.52
CA SER A 175 7.18 12.02 4.31
C SER A 175 8.42 11.17 4.01
N LYS A 176 9.38 11.76 3.31
CA LYS A 176 10.66 11.10 3.02
C LYS A 176 11.42 10.72 4.30
N GLN A 177 11.35 11.55 5.35
CA GLN A 177 12.00 11.23 6.63
C GLN A 177 11.40 9.97 7.28
N GLN A 178 10.07 9.81 7.25
CA GLN A 178 9.42 8.58 7.73
C GLN A 178 9.80 7.38 6.87
N CYS A 179 9.83 7.56 5.55
CA CYS A 179 10.29 6.53 4.62
C CYS A 179 11.71 6.07 4.98
N TYR A 180 12.67 6.99 5.19
CA TYR A 180 14.03 6.63 5.61
C TYR A 180 14.08 5.89 6.95
N LYS A 181 13.33 6.32 7.97
CA LYS A 181 13.26 5.63 9.26
C LYS A 181 12.76 4.19 9.12
N LEU A 182 11.78 4.00 8.23
CA LEU A 182 11.19 2.70 7.96
C LEU A 182 12.11 1.80 7.14
N THR A 183 12.79 2.36 6.14
CA THR A 183 13.87 1.69 5.40
C THR A 183 14.97 1.22 6.35
N ASN A 184 15.46 2.08 7.24
CA ASN A 184 16.47 1.69 8.23
C ASN A 184 15.95 0.60 9.17
N ARG A 185 14.67 0.67 9.57
CA ARG A 185 14.06 -0.39 10.38
C ARG A 185 14.01 -1.71 9.61
N PHE A 186 13.60 -1.69 8.35
CA PHE A 186 13.60 -2.87 7.49
C PHE A 186 15.01 -3.45 7.35
N LEU A 187 16.00 -2.60 7.00
CA LEU A 187 17.41 -2.97 6.92
C LEU A 187 17.89 -3.62 8.23
N SER A 188 17.59 -3.04 9.40
CA SER A 188 17.99 -3.62 10.70
C SER A 188 17.40 -5.01 10.99
N LEU A 189 16.29 -5.38 10.33
CA LEU A 189 15.64 -6.68 10.50
C LEU A 189 16.14 -7.72 9.49
N ILE A 190 16.87 -7.26 8.47
CA ILE A 190 17.47 -8.09 7.43
C ILE A 190 19.02 -8.05 7.50
N ASP A 191 19.63 -7.17 8.31
CA ASP A 191 21.07 -6.82 8.42
C ASP A 191 22.02 -7.98 8.79
N SER A 192 21.57 -9.23 8.74
CA SER A 192 22.47 -10.37 8.48
C SER A 192 22.91 -10.45 7.01
N LEU A 193 22.70 -9.41 6.20
CA LEU A 193 23.19 -9.28 4.82
C LEU A 193 24.69 -8.96 4.79
N ASP A 194 25.52 -9.80 5.42
CA ASP A 194 26.81 -10.08 4.80
C ASP A 194 26.49 -10.59 3.39
N GLN A 195 27.20 -10.05 2.40
CA GLN A 195 26.86 -10.15 0.97
C GLN A 195 26.77 -11.60 0.43
N GLU A 196 27.09 -12.59 1.27
CA GLU A 196 27.00 -14.03 0.97
C GLU A 196 25.78 -14.72 1.61
N ASP A 197 25.12 -14.14 2.63
CA ASP A 197 24.06 -14.79 3.40
C ASP A 197 22.72 -14.04 3.26
N CYS A 198 22.29 -13.92 2.01
CA CYS A 198 21.05 -13.26 1.64
C CYS A 198 19.86 -13.89 2.43
N PHE A 199 19.17 -13.14 3.31
CA PHE A 199 17.82 -13.46 3.84
C PHE A 199 17.54 -14.91 4.32
N ASN A 200 18.54 -15.73 4.67
CA ASN A 200 18.34 -17.16 4.90
C ASN A 200 17.68 -17.46 6.26
N LYS A 201 17.67 -16.51 7.20
CA LYS A 201 17.07 -16.66 8.54
C LYS A 201 16.25 -15.42 8.93
N PRO A 202 15.07 -15.22 8.33
CA PRO A 202 14.22 -14.09 8.69
C PRO A 202 13.78 -14.18 10.16
N ASN A 203 13.80 -13.04 10.86
CA ASN A 203 13.25 -12.92 12.21
C ASN A 203 11.72 -13.17 12.20
N ASN A 204 11.14 -13.61 13.32
CA ASN A 204 9.70 -13.76 13.54
C ASN A 204 8.87 -12.55 13.10
N ILE A 205 9.37 -11.31 13.28
CA ILE A 205 8.68 -10.11 12.78
C ILE A 205 8.47 -10.20 11.27
N VAL A 206 9.51 -10.59 10.53
CA VAL A 206 9.46 -10.71 9.07
C VAL A 206 8.51 -11.83 8.70
N LEU A 207 8.70 -13.02 9.29
CA LEU A 207 7.88 -14.23 9.04
C LEU A 207 6.39 -14.04 9.32
N ASN A 208 6.04 -13.26 10.34
CA ASN A 208 4.66 -13.04 10.77
C ASN A 208 4.07 -11.71 10.27
N SER A 209 4.59 -11.16 9.17
CA SER A 209 4.17 -9.87 8.62
C SER A 209 3.89 -9.90 7.13
N TRP A 210 3.38 -8.78 6.60
CA TRP A 210 3.26 -8.55 5.17
C TRP A 210 4.59 -8.64 4.41
N ILE A 211 5.74 -8.52 5.08
CA ILE A 211 7.05 -8.70 4.43
C ILE A 211 7.18 -10.14 3.93
N ASN A 212 6.74 -11.13 4.73
CA ASN A 212 6.74 -12.53 4.31
C ASN A 212 5.90 -12.73 3.05
N ILE A 213 4.70 -12.13 3.02
CA ILE A 213 3.81 -12.15 1.84
C ILE A 213 4.51 -11.57 0.63
N LEU A 214 5.13 -10.39 0.78
CA LEU A 214 5.77 -9.68 -0.32
C LEU A 214 6.90 -10.50 -0.98
N PHE A 215 7.68 -11.25 -0.18
CA PHE A 215 8.81 -12.04 -0.68
C PHE A 215 8.44 -13.47 -1.12
N ASN A 216 7.35 -14.06 -0.61
CA ASN A 216 6.98 -15.46 -0.82
C ASN A 216 5.63 -15.66 -1.52
N LYS A 217 5.14 -14.63 -2.23
CA LYS A 217 3.97 -14.71 -3.11
C LYS A 217 4.24 -14.02 -4.43
N SER A 218 3.51 -14.44 -5.46
CA SER A 218 3.37 -13.70 -6.70
C SER A 218 2.57 -12.42 -6.45
N LEU A 219 3.02 -11.29 -7.03
CA LEU A 219 2.43 -9.97 -6.73
C LEU A 219 1.59 -9.47 -7.90
N PHE A 220 0.34 -9.11 -7.62
CA PHE A 220 -0.55 -8.45 -8.55
C PHE A 220 -0.81 -7.01 -8.08
N VAL A 221 -0.15 -6.05 -8.73
CA VAL A 221 -0.06 -4.66 -8.26
C VAL A 221 -0.90 -3.75 -9.13
N PHE A 222 -1.74 -2.91 -8.52
CA PHE A 222 -2.51 -1.89 -9.24
C PHE A 222 -2.87 -0.71 -8.33
N GLY A 223 -3.25 0.40 -8.96
CA GLY A 223 -3.59 1.65 -8.26
C GLY A 223 -2.41 2.36 -7.61
N MET A 224 -1.20 2.11 -8.10
CA MET A 224 0.00 2.85 -7.71
C MET A 224 0.07 4.20 -8.44
N GLY A 225 0.65 5.21 -7.80
CA GLY A 225 0.92 6.51 -8.40
C GLY A 225 2.40 6.90 -8.33
N ASN A 226 2.69 8.17 -8.54
CA ASN A 226 4.02 8.76 -8.25
C ASN A 226 3.96 9.59 -6.95
N GLU A 227 3.35 9.06 -5.90
CA GLU A 227 3.27 9.74 -4.61
C GLU A 227 4.40 9.26 -3.67
N ILE A 228 4.79 10.12 -2.72
CA ILE A 228 5.81 9.82 -1.68
C ILE A 228 5.47 8.54 -0.90
N GLN A 229 4.19 8.18 -0.82
CA GLN A 229 3.71 6.93 -0.22
C GLN A 229 4.26 5.68 -0.89
N ASP A 230 4.60 5.75 -2.18
CA ASP A 230 5.07 4.60 -2.93
C ASP A 230 6.60 4.46 -2.86
N ASP A 231 7.32 5.44 -2.27
CA ASP A 231 8.79 5.42 -2.16
C ASP A 231 9.28 4.20 -1.36
N PHE A 232 8.65 3.89 -0.22
CA PHE A 232 9.04 2.75 0.60
C PHE A 232 8.71 1.42 -0.07
N LEU A 233 7.53 1.31 -0.67
CA LEU A 233 7.16 0.12 -1.45
C LEU A 233 8.14 -0.08 -2.61
N SER A 234 8.49 0.98 -3.33
CA SER A 234 9.48 0.95 -4.41
C SER A 234 10.84 0.45 -3.92
N PHE A 235 11.31 0.94 -2.77
CA PHE A 235 12.53 0.45 -2.13
C PHE A 235 12.47 -1.06 -1.82
N ILE A 236 11.39 -1.54 -1.20
CA ILE A 236 11.27 -2.96 -0.85
C ILE A 236 11.12 -3.84 -2.08
N LEU A 237 10.39 -3.42 -3.09
CA LEU A 237 10.27 -4.17 -4.34
C LEU A 237 11.62 -4.28 -5.06
N TYR A 238 12.50 -3.27 -4.92
CA TYR A 238 13.88 -3.38 -5.39
C TYR A 238 14.68 -4.38 -4.55
N ALA A 239 14.53 -4.35 -3.22
CA ALA A 239 15.15 -5.34 -2.33
C ALA A 239 14.69 -6.78 -2.67
N ARG A 240 13.41 -6.99 -2.98
CA ARG A 240 12.84 -8.27 -3.45
C ARG A 240 13.46 -8.70 -4.79
N ALA A 241 13.57 -7.78 -5.75
CA ALA A 241 14.20 -8.09 -7.03
C ALA A 241 15.69 -8.48 -6.86
N SER A 242 16.42 -7.80 -5.97
CA SER A 242 17.79 -8.17 -5.61
C SER A 242 17.85 -9.53 -4.92
N TYR A 243 16.94 -9.81 -3.98
CA TYR A 243 16.84 -11.11 -3.32
C TYR A 243 16.64 -12.26 -4.31
N TYR A 244 15.77 -12.09 -5.31
CA TYR A 244 15.55 -13.10 -6.35
C TYR A 244 16.72 -13.26 -7.34
N LYS A 245 17.63 -12.29 -7.44
CA LYS A 245 18.89 -12.48 -8.18
C LYS A 245 19.84 -13.39 -7.40
N CYS A 246 19.83 -13.28 -6.08
CA CYS A 246 20.63 -14.13 -5.19
C CYS A 246 20.01 -15.53 -5.01
N PHE A 247 18.68 -15.64 -5.04
CA PHE A 247 17.94 -16.91 -4.94
C PHE A 247 16.90 -17.06 -6.07
N PRO A 248 17.35 -17.39 -7.29
CA PRO A 248 16.45 -17.56 -8.43
C PRO A 248 15.36 -18.62 -8.21
N GLU A 249 15.63 -19.64 -7.39
CA GLU A 249 14.71 -20.73 -7.06
C GLU A 249 13.54 -20.29 -6.18
N LYS A 250 13.68 -19.18 -5.45
CA LYS A 250 12.63 -18.60 -4.58
C LYS A 250 11.80 -17.54 -5.29
N LYS A 251 11.99 -17.37 -6.61
CA LYS A 251 11.39 -16.28 -7.38
C LYS A 251 9.91 -16.53 -7.66
N HIS A 252 9.08 -15.56 -7.27
CA HIS A 252 7.66 -15.51 -7.62
C HIS A 252 7.36 -14.49 -8.73
N LYS A 253 6.27 -14.68 -9.47
CA LYS A 253 5.86 -13.81 -10.58
C LYS A 253 5.35 -12.46 -10.07
N SER A 254 5.30 -11.47 -10.96
CA SER A 254 4.95 -10.11 -10.58
C SER A 254 4.36 -9.36 -11.76
N TRP A 255 3.18 -8.79 -11.56
CA TRP A 255 2.43 -8.05 -12.56
C TRP A 255 2.07 -6.68 -12.04
N TYR A 256 2.25 -5.67 -12.87
CA TYR A 256 1.74 -4.33 -12.64
C TYR A 256 0.65 -4.05 -13.68
N VAL A 257 -0.57 -3.81 -13.19
CA VAL A 257 -1.74 -3.54 -14.02
C VAL A 257 -2.05 -2.05 -14.02
N CYS A 258 -2.11 -1.48 -15.21
CA CYS A 258 -2.47 -0.09 -15.46
C CYS A 258 -3.38 0.02 -16.69
N HIS A 259 -3.91 1.20 -16.99
CA HIS A 259 -4.59 1.43 -18.26
C HIS A 259 -3.66 2.07 -19.30
N ALA A 260 -4.04 1.98 -20.57
CA ALA A 260 -3.32 2.57 -21.70
C ALA A 260 -3.18 4.10 -21.53
N LEU A 261 -2.01 4.60 -21.91
CA LEU A 261 -1.35 5.79 -21.38
C LEU A 261 -1.90 7.15 -21.83
N SER A 262 -1.86 8.13 -20.91
CA SER A 262 -1.44 9.54 -21.08
C SER A 262 -1.29 10.16 -19.67
N PRO A 263 -0.25 10.95 -19.25
CA PRO A 263 1.02 11.44 -19.82
C PRO A 263 2.28 10.88 -19.06
N ILE A 264 3.45 11.56 -19.18
CA ILE A 264 4.83 11.24 -18.64
C ILE A 264 4.89 10.62 -17.23
N ALA A 265 3.98 11.00 -16.32
CA ALA A 265 4.00 10.50 -14.94
C ALA A 265 3.78 8.97 -14.89
N GLU A 266 2.81 8.43 -15.62
CA GLU A 266 2.56 6.98 -15.65
C GLU A 266 3.72 6.22 -16.33
N GLU A 267 4.43 6.86 -17.26
CA GLU A 267 5.62 6.29 -17.91
C GLU A 267 6.76 6.04 -16.90
N ASN A 268 6.98 6.97 -15.96
CA ASN A 268 7.98 6.78 -14.90
C ASN A 268 7.61 5.64 -13.96
N THR A 269 6.34 5.50 -13.60
CA THR A 269 5.84 4.39 -12.77
C THR A 269 6.08 3.06 -13.49
N VAL A 270 5.68 2.94 -14.76
CA VAL A 270 5.88 1.73 -15.57
C VAL A 270 7.36 1.38 -15.69
N ARG A 271 8.23 2.35 -16.02
CA ARG A 271 9.69 2.13 -16.07
C ARG A 271 10.24 1.66 -14.72
N SER A 272 9.73 2.21 -13.63
CA SER A 272 10.11 1.85 -12.26
C SER A 272 9.75 0.40 -11.93
N PHE A 273 8.57 -0.08 -12.36
CA PHE A 273 8.14 -1.47 -12.17
C PHE A 273 8.92 -2.45 -13.07
N LYS A 274 9.17 -2.11 -14.35
CA LYS A 274 10.01 -2.93 -15.25
C LYS A 274 11.40 -3.19 -14.66
N LYS A 275 12.04 -2.17 -14.07
CA LYS A 275 13.35 -2.31 -13.40
C LYS A 275 13.34 -3.28 -12.21
N LYS A 276 12.17 -3.57 -11.65
CA LYS A 276 11.96 -4.48 -10.52
C LYS A 276 11.38 -5.83 -10.96
N ASP A 277 11.52 -6.15 -12.25
CA ASP A 277 11.14 -7.43 -12.84
C ASP A 277 9.63 -7.73 -12.80
N PHE A 278 8.82 -6.67 -12.98
CA PHE A 278 7.39 -6.78 -13.18
C PHE A 278 7.04 -6.86 -14.66
N GLU A 279 6.15 -7.80 -14.99
CA GLU A 279 5.42 -7.78 -16.25
C GLU A 279 4.37 -6.67 -16.21
N ILE A 280 4.28 -5.89 -17.29
CA ILE A 280 3.35 -4.75 -17.37
C ILE A 280 2.14 -5.18 -18.18
N ILE A 281 0.96 -5.06 -17.58
CA ILE A 281 -0.31 -5.39 -18.20
C ILE A 281 -1.10 -4.09 -18.38
N GLU A 282 -1.21 -3.65 -19.62
CA GLU A 282 -1.96 -2.44 -19.98
C GLU A 282 -3.36 -2.84 -20.44
N LEU A 283 -4.38 -2.31 -19.75
CA LEU A 283 -5.80 -2.44 -20.08
C LEU A 283 -6.31 -1.21 -20.83
N ASN A 284 -7.47 -1.31 -21.48
CA ASN A 284 -7.97 -0.24 -22.35
C ASN A 284 -8.50 0.99 -21.58
N SER A 285 -8.91 0.81 -20.33
CA SER A 285 -9.51 1.90 -19.55
C SER A 285 -9.30 1.74 -18.05
N THR A 286 -9.41 2.85 -17.32
CA THR A 286 -9.43 2.87 -15.85
C THR A 286 -10.60 2.01 -15.30
N LYS A 287 -11.72 1.97 -16.02
CA LYS A 287 -12.87 1.10 -15.69
C LYS A 287 -12.51 -0.39 -15.77
N ASP A 288 -11.66 -0.78 -16.71
CA ASP A 288 -11.22 -2.18 -16.81
C ASP A 288 -10.40 -2.59 -15.59
N VAL A 289 -9.51 -1.72 -15.12
CA VAL A 289 -8.66 -1.97 -13.93
C VAL A 289 -9.49 -2.11 -12.66
N TYR A 290 -10.50 -1.26 -12.44
CA TYR A 290 -11.19 -1.16 -11.15
C TYR A 290 -12.61 -1.75 -11.10
N GLU A 291 -13.27 -1.99 -12.25
CA GLU A 291 -14.60 -2.58 -12.30
C GLU A 291 -14.65 -3.87 -13.09
N ASN A 292 -14.42 -3.83 -14.41
CA ASN A 292 -14.72 -4.95 -15.30
C ASN A 292 -13.89 -6.19 -14.96
N LEU A 293 -12.61 -6.01 -14.60
CA LEU A 293 -11.75 -7.09 -14.12
C LEU A 293 -12.39 -7.87 -12.96
N TRP A 294 -13.07 -7.17 -12.04
CA TRP A 294 -13.56 -7.75 -10.79
C TRP A 294 -15.03 -8.19 -10.88
N LEU A 295 -15.88 -7.46 -11.60
CA LEU A 295 -17.30 -7.82 -11.71
C LEU A 295 -17.47 -9.18 -12.41
N ASP A 296 -16.70 -9.39 -13.47
CA ASP A 296 -16.84 -10.56 -14.34
C ASP A 296 -15.90 -11.71 -13.96
N LEU A 297 -15.08 -11.56 -12.91
CA LEU A 297 -14.20 -12.62 -12.45
C LEU A 297 -15.03 -13.78 -11.89
N LYS A 298 -15.11 -14.85 -12.69
CA LYS A 298 -15.76 -16.12 -12.35
C LYS A 298 -14.77 -16.96 -11.55
N LEU A 299 -15.06 -17.12 -10.26
CA LEU A 299 -14.33 -17.95 -9.31
C LEU A 299 -15.08 -19.26 -9.11
#